data_AF-A0A968MSG2-F1
#
_entry.id   AF-A0A968MSG2-F1
#
_cell.length_a   1.000
_cell.length_b   1.000
_cell.length_c   1.000
_cell.angle_alpha   90.00
_cell.angle_beta   90.00
_cell.angle_gamma   90.00
#
_symmetry.space_group_name_H-M   'P 1'
#
loop_
_entity.id
_entity.type
_entity.pdbx_description
1 polymer ?
#
loop_
_entity_poly.entity_id
_entity_poly.type
_entity_poly.pdbx_seq_one_letter_code
_entity_poly.pdbx_strand_id
1 'polypeptide(L)'
;MDQKNYPRVKVVLGGGFANTELRSVTDPRIFEFVDFITLDDGEAPLKHLTEFLNGERKPENLKRTFACINNKVVYLNGSDEKDISQRDTGTPDYSDLLLNQYISVIEVTNPMHRLWSDGRWNKLTLAHGCYWGRCTFCDTSLDYIKRFEPNTIQLICNRIEEIIQQTGHTGFHFVDEAAPPALP
;
A
#
# COMPACT_ATOMS: atom_id res chain seq x y z
N MET A 1 10.68 8.18 -17.44
CA MET A 1 11.76 9.17 -17.61
C MET A 1 13.01 8.80 -16.79
N ASP A 2 12.87 7.98 -15.74
CA ASP A 2 13.99 7.60 -14.87
C ASP A 2 14.94 6.52 -15.41
N GLN A 3 14.46 5.47 -16.07
CA GLN A 3 15.34 4.34 -16.46
C GLN A 3 16.46 4.72 -17.45
N LYS A 4 16.27 5.74 -18.30
CA LYS A 4 17.32 6.23 -19.22
C LYS A 4 18.45 6.97 -18.50
N ASN A 5 18.13 7.65 -17.40
CA ASN A 5 19.07 8.48 -16.65
C ASN A 5 19.68 7.72 -15.45
N TYR A 6 18.94 6.75 -14.90
CA TYR A 6 19.33 5.97 -13.72
C TYR A 6 19.09 4.47 -13.97
N PRO A 7 19.90 3.82 -14.82
CA PRO A 7 19.69 2.42 -15.21
C PRO A 7 19.85 1.41 -14.05
N ARG A 8 20.45 1.83 -12.94
CA ARG A 8 20.58 1.03 -11.71
C ARG A 8 19.37 1.10 -10.79
N VAL A 9 18.51 2.10 -10.96
CA VAL A 9 17.29 2.26 -10.17
C VAL A 9 16.21 1.38 -10.78
N LYS A 10 15.56 0.57 -9.93
CA LYS A 10 14.46 -0.29 -10.32
C LYS A 10 13.14 0.37 -9.98
N VAL A 11 12.22 0.33 -10.94
CA VAL A 11 10.89 0.92 -10.81
C VAL A 11 9.89 -0.19 -10.51
N VAL A 12 9.18 -0.08 -9.39
CA VAL A 12 8.16 -1.03 -8.95
C VAL A 12 6.81 -0.33 -8.90
N LEU A 13 5.78 -0.97 -9.44
CA LEU A 13 4.40 -0.51 -9.36
C LEU A 13 3.59 -1.40 -8.41
N GLY A 14 2.74 -0.81 -7.58
CA GLY A 14 1.87 -1.55 -6.66
C GLY A 14 0.63 -0.74 -6.27
N GLY A 15 -0.03 -1.15 -5.19
CA GLY A 15 -1.20 -0.46 -4.63
C GLY A 15 -2.52 -0.85 -5.30
N GLY A 16 -3.59 -0.13 -4.93
CA GLY A 16 -4.97 -0.46 -5.32
C GLY A 16 -5.18 -0.65 -6.83
N PHE A 17 -4.65 0.25 -7.65
CA PHE A 17 -4.75 0.14 -9.11
C PHE A 17 -4.07 -1.14 -9.65
N ALA A 18 -2.89 -1.50 -9.13
CA ALA A 18 -2.24 -2.74 -9.54
C ALA A 18 -3.07 -3.96 -9.13
N ASN A 19 -3.69 -3.91 -7.95
CA ASN A 19 -4.50 -4.98 -7.39
C ASN A 19 -5.82 -5.23 -8.11
N THR A 20 -6.43 -4.19 -8.68
CA THR A 20 -7.69 -4.29 -9.40
C THR A 20 -7.48 -4.42 -10.91
N GLU A 21 -6.71 -3.50 -11.51
CA GLU A 21 -6.62 -3.39 -12.96
C GLU A 21 -5.50 -4.24 -13.58
N LEU A 22 -4.42 -4.49 -12.83
CA LEU A 22 -3.22 -5.18 -13.35
C LEU A 22 -3.07 -6.62 -12.86
N ARG A 23 -3.98 -7.13 -12.03
CA ARG A 23 -3.92 -8.51 -11.52
C ARG A 23 -3.95 -9.58 -12.62
N SER A 24 -4.52 -9.25 -13.78
CA SER A 24 -4.60 -10.11 -14.96
C SER A 24 -3.76 -9.59 -16.14
N VAL A 25 -2.74 -8.77 -15.87
CA VAL A 25 -1.91 -8.17 -16.91
C VAL A 25 -1.17 -9.24 -17.71
N THR A 26 -1.27 -9.14 -19.03
CA THR A 26 -0.62 -10.07 -19.99
C THR A 26 0.22 -9.33 -21.03
N ASP A 27 -0.04 -8.03 -21.23
CA ASP A 27 0.67 -7.21 -22.19
C ASP A 27 2.05 -6.81 -21.63
N PRO A 28 3.16 -7.24 -22.26
CA PRO A 28 4.50 -6.95 -21.77
C PRO A 28 4.89 -5.47 -21.90
N ARG A 29 4.18 -4.65 -22.69
CA ARG A 29 4.54 -3.24 -22.95
C ARG A 29 4.51 -2.37 -21.70
N ILE A 30 3.76 -2.74 -20.66
CA ILE A 30 3.81 -2.01 -19.39
C ILE A 30 5.20 -2.02 -18.76
N PHE A 31 5.99 -3.09 -19.02
CA PHE A 31 7.36 -3.22 -18.53
C PHE A 31 8.37 -2.36 -19.31
N GLU A 32 7.92 -1.60 -20.31
CA GLU A 32 8.72 -0.49 -20.87
C GLU A 32 8.81 0.70 -19.89
N PHE A 33 7.93 0.75 -18.88
CA PHE A 33 7.84 1.83 -17.91
C PHE A 33 8.21 1.41 -16.47
N VAL A 34 8.05 0.12 -16.15
CA VAL A 34 8.31 -0.44 -14.81
C VAL A 34 9.12 -1.72 -14.92
N ASP A 35 9.94 -2.02 -13.92
CA ASP A 35 10.70 -3.27 -13.87
C ASP A 35 9.85 -4.42 -13.26
N PHE A 36 9.02 -4.10 -12.26
CA PHE A 36 8.21 -5.07 -11.52
C PHE A 36 6.83 -4.50 -11.18
N ILE A 37 5.84 -5.39 -11.02
CA ILE A 37 4.53 -5.05 -10.44
C ILE A 37 4.30 -5.98 -9.25
N THR A 38 4.03 -5.44 -8.06
CA THR A 38 3.69 -6.23 -6.86
C THR A 38 2.21 -6.14 -6.55
N LEU A 39 1.61 -7.24 -6.11
CA LEU A 39 0.21 -7.32 -5.71
C LEU A 39 0.04 -7.53 -4.21
N ASP A 40 -1.15 -7.16 -3.74
CA ASP A 40 -1.66 -7.15 -2.38
C ASP A 40 -0.76 -6.31 -1.45
N ASP A 41 -0.57 -6.74 -0.20
CA ASP A 41 0.30 -6.07 0.76
C ASP A 41 1.73 -6.00 0.25
N GLY A 42 2.32 -4.81 0.29
CA GLY A 42 3.61 -4.50 -0.30
C GLY A 42 4.80 -4.86 0.57
N GLU A 43 4.62 -5.02 1.88
CA GLU A 43 5.70 -5.18 2.85
C GLU A 43 6.55 -6.42 2.56
N ALA A 44 5.92 -7.58 2.34
CA ALA A 44 6.63 -8.81 2.03
C ALA A 44 7.20 -8.83 0.58
N PRO A 45 6.42 -8.51 -0.48
CA PRO A 45 6.93 -8.43 -1.84
C PRO A 45 8.10 -7.45 -2.00
N LEU A 46 8.05 -6.27 -1.39
CA LEU A 46 9.13 -5.28 -1.48
C LEU A 46 10.39 -5.74 -0.74
N LYS A 47 10.24 -6.40 0.43
CA LYS A 47 11.37 -7.04 1.12
C LYS A 47 12.02 -8.10 0.22
N HIS A 48 11.22 -9.00 -0.36
CA HIS A 48 11.73 -10.06 -1.24
C HIS A 48 12.37 -9.51 -2.52
N LEU A 49 11.80 -8.46 -3.11
CA LEU A 49 12.39 -7.76 -4.24
C LEU A 49 13.73 -7.13 -3.87
N THR A 50 13.84 -6.50 -2.70
CA THR A 50 15.10 -5.90 -2.23
C THR A 50 16.19 -6.97 -2.08
N GLU A 51 15.88 -8.10 -1.45
CA GLU A 51 16.79 -9.24 -1.31
C GLU A 51 17.19 -9.82 -2.68
N PHE A 52 16.25 -9.92 -3.62
CA PHE A 52 16.53 -10.38 -4.98
C PHE A 52 17.48 -9.43 -5.72
N LEU A 53 17.24 -8.11 -5.62
CA LEU A 53 18.10 -7.11 -6.22
C LEU A 53 19.51 -7.07 -5.60
N ASN A 54 19.64 -7.48 -4.33
CA ASN A 54 20.93 -7.66 -3.65
C ASN A 54 21.59 -9.02 -3.94
N GLY A 55 20.93 -9.93 -4.67
CA GLY A 55 21.44 -11.27 -4.97
C GLY A 55 21.30 -12.28 -3.83
N GLU A 56 20.54 -11.95 -2.79
CA GLU A 56 20.30 -12.77 -1.60
C GLU A 56 19.10 -13.72 -1.78
N ARG A 57 18.23 -13.41 -2.75
CA ARG A 57 17.05 -14.20 -3.09
C ARG A 57 17.03 -14.55 -4.58
N LYS A 58 16.52 -15.74 -4.89
CA LYS A 58 16.29 -16.18 -6.27
C LYS A 58 14.93 -15.68 -6.80
N PRO A 59 14.78 -15.39 -8.10
CA PRO A 59 13.55 -14.83 -8.66
C PRO A 59 12.33 -15.76 -8.48
N GLU A 60 12.52 -17.08 -8.53
CA GLU A 60 11.46 -18.06 -8.27
C GLU A 60 10.86 -17.96 -6.86
N ASN A 61 11.62 -17.43 -5.90
CA ASN A 61 11.22 -17.28 -4.50
C ASN A 61 10.67 -15.88 -4.19
N LEU A 62 10.35 -15.08 -5.22
CA LEU A 62 9.62 -13.83 -5.05
C LEU A 62 8.16 -14.09 -4.65
N LYS A 63 7.50 -13.06 -4.15
CA LYS A 63 6.12 -13.10 -3.68
C LYS A 63 5.27 -12.10 -4.44
N ARG A 64 4.16 -12.58 -5.01
CA ARG A 64 3.15 -11.81 -5.74
C ARG A 64 3.72 -10.73 -6.67
N THR A 65 4.74 -11.09 -7.44
CA THR A 65 5.48 -10.14 -8.28
C THR A 65 5.36 -10.53 -9.75
N PHE A 66 4.89 -9.62 -10.59
CA PHE A 66 5.03 -9.74 -12.03
C PHE A 66 6.37 -9.16 -12.51
N ALA A 67 6.98 -9.85 -13.46
CA ALA A 67 8.17 -9.41 -14.19
C ALA A 67 8.04 -9.76 -15.68
N CYS A 68 8.77 -9.05 -16.54
CA CYS A 68 8.88 -9.42 -17.95
C CYS A 68 10.14 -10.28 -18.18
N ILE A 69 9.95 -11.54 -18.57
CA ILE A 69 11.04 -12.48 -18.85
C ILE A 69 10.86 -12.98 -20.27
N ASN A 70 11.89 -12.81 -21.12
CA ASN A 70 11.85 -13.20 -22.54
C ASN A 70 10.62 -12.65 -23.29
N ASN A 71 10.31 -11.37 -23.05
CA ASN A 71 9.15 -10.66 -23.62
C ASN A 71 7.78 -11.27 -23.26
N LYS A 72 7.69 -11.93 -22.11
CA LYS A 72 6.45 -12.49 -21.56
C LYS A 72 6.28 -12.03 -20.12
N VAL A 73 5.05 -11.69 -19.77
CA VAL A 73 4.68 -11.41 -18.37
C VAL A 73 4.68 -12.73 -17.61
N VAL A 74 5.46 -12.78 -16.54
CA VAL A 74 5.57 -13.94 -15.65
C VAL A 74 5.18 -13.53 -14.24
N TYR A 75 4.29 -14.30 -13.62
CA TYR A 75 3.92 -14.14 -12.23
C TYR A 75 4.81 -15.01 -11.34
N LEU A 76 5.60 -14.38 -10.47
CA LEU A 76 6.54 -15.01 -9.55
C LEU A 76 5.95 -14.97 -8.14
N ASN A 77 5.59 -16.13 -7.62
CA ASN A 77 4.95 -16.28 -6.31
C ASN A 77 5.30 -17.63 -5.66
N GLY A 78 6.59 -17.96 -5.60
CA GLY A 78 7.09 -19.23 -5.03
C GLY A 78 7.58 -19.12 -3.58
N SER A 79 7.42 -17.96 -2.93
CA SER A 79 7.82 -17.78 -1.54
C SER A 79 6.84 -18.44 -0.56
N ASP A 80 7.38 -19.24 0.37
CA ASP A 80 6.61 -19.82 1.50
C ASP A 80 6.53 -18.88 2.72
N GLU A 81 7.21 -17.74 2.69
CA GLU A 81 7.18 -16.75 3.77
C GLU A 81 5.80 -16.10 3.89
N LYS A 82 5.32 -15.96 5.13
CA LYS A 82 4.04 -15.31 5.43
C LYS A 82 4.10 -13.80 5.18
N ASP A 83 2.93 -13.21 5.00
CA ASP A 83 2.80 -11.75 4.98
C ASP A 83 3.04 -11.16 6.38
N ILE A 84 3.44 -9.90 6.40
CA ILE A 84 3.59 -9.14 7.63
C ILE A 84 2.19 -8.84 8.15
N SER A 85 1.91 -9.23 9.39
CA SER A 85 0.59 -9.03 9.98
C SER A 85 0.35 -7.55 10.27
N GLN A 86 -0.92 -7.12 10.31
CA GLN A 86 -1.26 -5.70 10.45
C GLN A 86 -0.73 -5.06 11.75
N ARG A 87 -0.59 -5.84 12.81
CA ARG A 87 0.01 -5.38 14.07
C ARG A 87 1.51 -5.13 13.97
N ASP A 88 2.18 -5.76 13.00
CA ASP A 88 3.64 -5.76 12.81
C ASP A 88 4.11 -4.76 11.72
N THR A 89 3.18 -4.10 10.99
CA THR A 89 3.49 -3.14 9.90
C THR A 89 4.11 -1.82 10.35
N GLY A 90 4.09 -1.53 11.66
CA GLY A 90 4.62 -0.29 12.24
C GLY A 90 3.70 0.92 12.12
N THR A 91 4.21 2.09 12.49
CA THR A 91 3.51 3.38 12.42
C THR A 91 3.78 4.04 11.06
N PRO A 92 2.77 4.60 10.36
CA PRO A 92 2.99 5.40 9.17
C PRO A 92 3.99 6.54 9.39
N ASP A 93 5.06 6.56 8.59
CA ASP A 93 6.15 7.54 8.69
C ASP A 93 5.96 8.71 7.71
N TYR A 94 5.96 9.93 8.24
CA TYR A 94 5.83 11.18 7.48
C TYR A 94 7.09 12.06 7.54
N SER A 95 8.19 11.60 8.13
CA SER A 95 9.38 12.43 8.44
C SER A 95 10.02 13.07 7.21
N ASP A 96 10.09 12.33 6.11
CA ASP A 96 10.72 12.79 4.86
C ASP A 96 9.75 13.50 3.91
N LEU A 97 8.49 13.70 4.32
CA LEU A 97 7.51 14.40 3.49
C LEU A 97 7.51 15.90 3.80
N LEU A 98 7.52 16.73 2.76
CA LEU A 98 7.49 18.19 2.87
C LEU A 98 6.07 18.70 3.18
N LEU A 99 5.53 18.30 4.33
CA LEU A 99 4.12 18.47 4.70
C LEU A 99 3.60 19.90 4.56
N ASN A 100 4.45 20.89 4.87
CA ASN A 100 4.11 22.31 4.82
C ASN A 100 4.23 22.94 3.42
N GLN A 101 4.65 22.18 2.42
CA GLN A 101 4.81 22.64 1.03
C GLN A 101 3.70 22.11 0.10
N TYR A 102 2.88 21.18 0.58
CA TYR A 102 1.71 20.73 -0.17
C TYR A 102 0.65 21.82 -0.20
N ILE A 103 0.07 22.03 -1.39
CA ILE A 103 -0.99 23.00 -1.60
C ILE A 103 -2.32 22.37 -1.19
N SER A 104 -3.06 23.01 -0.30
CA SER A 104 -4.46 22.67 -0.07
C SER A 104 -5.27 23.05 -1.30
N VAL A 105 -5.86 22.05 -1.98
CA VAL A 105 -6.69 22.29 -3.15
C VAL A 105 -8.13 22.44 -2.71
N ILE A 106 -8.64 23.66 -2.76
CA ILE A 106 -10.08 23.92 -2.58
C ILE A 106 -10.76 23.64 -3.93
N GLU A 107 -11.25 22.41 -4.12
CA GLU A 107 -12.02 22.07 -5.32
C GLU A 107 -13.35 22.82 -5.41
N VAL A 108 -14.02 23.05 -4.27
CA VAL A 108 -15.35 23.66 -4.21
C VAL A 108 -15.42 24.67 -3.06
N THR A 109 -16.06 25.82 -3.30
CA THR A 109 -16.19 26.90 -2.30
C THR A 109 -17.13 26.55 -1.16
N ASN A 110 -17.94 25.49 -1.29
CA ASN A 110 -18.84 25.03 -0.25
C ASN A 110 -18.04 24.58 0.99
N PRO A 111 -18.25 25.21 2.16
CA PRO A 111 -17.52 24.91 3.39
C PRO A 111 -17.58 23.45 3.84
N MET A 112 -18.66 22.72 3.52
CA MET A 112 -18.77 21.30 3.85
C MET A 112 -17.75 20.47 3.06
N HIS A 113 -17.57 20.77 1.78
CA HIS A 113 -16.62 20.03 0.92
C HIS A 113 -15.16 20.36 1.26
N ARG A 114 -14.91 21.51 1.91
CA ARG A 114 -13.57 21.83 2.44
C ARG A 114 -13.11 20.83 3.49
N LEU A 115 -13.99 20.22 4.28
CA LEU A 115 -13.58 19.27 5.32
C LEU A 115 -12.78 18.07 4.75
N TRP A 116 -13.06 17.71 3.50
CA TRP A 116 -12.50 16.53 2.83
C TRP A 116 -11.29 16.84 1.96
N SER A 117 -11.20 18.07 1.44
CA SER A 117 -10.20 18.47 0.44
C SER A 117 -9.25 19.58 0.91
N ASP A 118 -9.61 20.34 1.95
CA ASP A 118 -8.83 21.44 2.49
C ASP A 118 -8.04 21.00 3.72
N GLY A 119 -6.74 21.26 3.70
CA GLY A 119 -5.81 20.88 4.77
C GLY A 119 -5.32 19.44 4.69
N ARG A 120 -4.81 18.96 5.83
CA ARG A 120 -4.12 17.68 5.94
C ARG A 120 -4.78 16.81 7.00
N TRP A 121 -4.98 15.55 6.64
CA TRP A 121 -5.39 14.49 7.56
C TRP A 121 -4.29 13.46 7.69
N ASN A 122 -3.91 13.11 8.92
CA ASN A 122 -3.05 11.97 9.16
C ASN A 122 -3.81 10.69 8.82
N LYS A 123 -3.21 9.84 7.98
CA LYS A 123 -3.79 8.55 7.59
C LYS A 123 -3.38 7.49 8.59
N LEU A 124 -4.36 6.71 9.02
CA LEU A 124 -4.16 5.58 9.92
C LEU A 124 -5.23 4.51 9.61
N THR A 125 -4.97 3.26 9.95
CA THR A 125 -5.93 2.16 9.78
C THR A 125 -6.24 1.53 11.14
N LEU A 126 -7.52 1.36 11.45
CA LEU A 126 -7.96 0.68 12.67
C LEU A 126 -7.84 -0.84 12.52
N ALA A 127 -8.14 -1.34 11.34
CA ALA A 127 -8.07 -2.73 10.92
C ALA A 127 -7.63 -2.83 9.46
N HIS A 128 -6.91 -3.90 9.15
CA HIS A 128 -6.75 -4.36 7.79
C HIS A 128 -7.96 -5.22 7.41
N GLY A 129 -8.38 -5.20 6.14
CA GLY A 129 -9.53 -6.00 5.70
C GLY A 129 -10.90 -5.44 6.07
N CYS A 130 -11.94 -6.12 5.60
CA CYS A 130 -13.33 -5.80 5.86
C CYS A 130 -13.95 -6.88 6.75
N TYR A 131 -14.47 -6.50 7.92
CA TYR A 131 -15.17 -7.45 8.80
C TYR A 131 -16.46 -8.03 8.18
N TRP A 132 -17.04 -7.33 7.20
CA TRP A 132 -18.29 -7.73 6.55
C TRP A 132 -18.05 -8.70 5.38
N GLY A 133 -17.19 -8.34 4.42
CA GLY A 133 -16.74 -9.22 3.33
C GLY A 133 -17.83 -9.85 2.45
N ARG A 134 -19.05 -9.27 2.39
CA ARG A 134 -20.21 -9.85 1.71
C ARG A 134 -20.99 -8.87 0.82
N CYS A 135 -20.44 -7.69 0.55
CA CYS A 135 -21.05 -6.75 -0.39
C CYS A 135 -21.05 -7.32 -1.81
N THR A 136 -22.18 -7.24 -2.52
CA THR A 136 -22.30 -7.72 -3.91
C THR A 136 -21.55 -6.86 -4.92
N PHE A 137 -21.19 -5.63 -4.52
CA PHE A 137 -20.49 -4.66 -5.35
C PHE A 137 -18.98 -4.56 -5.05
N CYS A 138 -18.49 -5.23 -4.00
CA CYS A 138 -17.06 -5.28 -3.68
C CYS A 138 -16.46 -6.57 -4.24
N ASP A 139 -15.22 -6.51 -4.71
CA ASP A 139 -14.44 -7.72 -4.99
C ASP A 139 -13.91 -8.32 -3.68
N THR A 140 -14.72 -9.17 -3.06
CA THR A 140 -14.40 -9.81 -1.77
C THR A 140 -13.30 -10.86 -1.87
N SER A 141 -12.77 -11.12 -3.08
CA SER A 141 -11.66 -12.03 -3.28
C SER A 141 -10.29 -11.39 -3.05
N LEU A 142 -10.20 -10.06 -3.11
CA LEU A 142 -8.96 -9.30 -2.90
C LEU A 142 -8.48 -9.45 -1.45
N ASP A 143 -7.17 -9.60 -1.27
CA ASP A 143 -6.57 -9.90 0.04
C ASP A 143 -6.84 -8.78 1.05
N TYR A 144 -6.70 -7.53 0.63
CA TYR A 144 -6.94 -6.34 1.45
C TYR A 144 -8.42 -6.14 1.83
N ILE A 145 -9.36 -6.92 1.28
CA ILE A 145 -10.77 -6.97 1.69
C ILE A 145 -11.03 -8.21 2.52
N LYS A 146 -10.56 -9.38 2.06
CA LYS A 146 -10.86 -10.69 2.63
C LYS A 146 -10.21 -10.91 4.01
N ARG A 147 -9.04 -10.34 4.25
CA ARG A 147 -8.22 -10.64 5.43
C ARG A 147 -8.42 -9.60 6.53
N PHE A 148 -9.44 -9.81 7.36
CA PHE A 148 -9.74 -8.91 8.46
C PHE A 148 -8.80 -9.11 9.67
N GLU A 149 -8.04 -8.08 10.01
CA GLU A 149 -7.10 -8.04 11.14
C GLU A 149 -7.23 -6.70 11.89
N PRO A 150 -7.96 -6.65 13.02
CA PRO A 150 -8.08 -5.44 13.83
C PRO A 150 -6.82 -5.18 14.67
N ASN A 151 -6.44 -3.91 14.82
CA ASN A 151 -5.44 -3.50 15.79
C ASN A 151 -6.04 -3.37 17.19
N THR A 152 -5.22 -3.48 18.22
CA THR A 152 -5.64 -3.20 19.60
C THR A 152 -5.76 -1.70 19.84
N ILE A 153 -6.62 -1.32 20.79
CA ILE A 153 -6.79 0.09 21.18
C ILE A 153 -5.44 0.72 21.58
N GLN A 154 -4.65 0.01 22.39
CA GLN A 154 -3.35 0.50 22.85
C GLN A 154 -2.40 0.78 21.68
N LEU A 155 -2.34 -0.11 20.69
CA LEU A 155 -1.47 0.08 19.52
C LEU A 155 -1.91 1.31 18.71
N ILE A 156 -3.22 1.50 18.54
CA ILE A 156 -3.77 2.65 17.82
C ILE A 156 -3.44 3.96 18.56
N CYS A 157 -3.64 4.02 19.88
CA CYS A 157 -3.29 5.19 20.68
C CYS A 157 -1.79 5.54 20.57
N ASN A 158 -0.91 4.54 20.68
CA ASN A 158 0.53 4.74 20.54
C ASN A 158 0.88 5.31 19.15
N ARG A 159 0.30 4.74 18.08
CA ARG A 159 0.51 5.22 16.70
C ARG A 159 0.01 6.65 16.51
N ILE A 160 -1.13 7.01 17.11
CA ILE A 160 -1.68 8.38 17.08
C ILE A 160 -0.71 9.35 17.74
N GLU A 161 -0.19 9.04 18.92
CA GLU A 161 0.75 9.89 19.65
C GLU A 161 2.05 10.10 18.87
N GLU A 162 2.60 9.03 18.28
CA GLU A 162 3.81 9.08 17.45
C GLU A 162 3.60 9.95 16.20
N ILE A 163 2.47 9.80 15.50
CA ILE A 163 2.16 10.62 14.32
C ILE A 163 1.93 12.09 14.70
N ILE A 164 1.29 12.38 15.84
CA ILE A 164 1.13 13.76 16.33
C ILE A 164 2.51 14.36 16.61
N GLN A 165 3.40 13.62 17.28
CA GLN A 165 4.75 14.07 17.57
C GLN A 165 5.54 14.37 16.30
N GLN A 166 5.40 13.53 15.28
CA GLN A 166 6.09 13.69 14.00
C GLN A 166 5.53 14.85 13.16
N THR A 167 4.22 15.00 13.10
CA THR A 167 3.55 15.88 12.12
C THR A 167 3.06 17.19 12.71
N GLY A 168 2.89 17.27 14.04
CA GLY A 168 2.23 18.39 14.71
C GLY A 168 0.72 18.48 14.48
N HIS A 169 0.12 17.56 13.72
CA HIS A 169 -1.31 17.55 13.39
C HIS A 169 -2.08 16.54 14.22
N THR A 170 -3.29 16.91 14.67
CA THR A 170 -4.16 16.08 15.51
C THR A 170 -5.38 15.51 14.77
N GLY A 171 -5.58 15.87 13.50
CA GLY A 171 -6.67 15.36 12.67
C GLY A 171 -6.31 14.03 12.01
N PHE A 172 -7.21 13.05 12.09
CA PHE A 172 -7.04 11.71 11.50
C PHE A 172 -8.16 11.35 10.52
N HIS A 173 -7.79 10.68 9.43
CA HIS A 173 -8.70 10.04 8.49
C HIS A 173 -8.35 8.54 8.47
N PHE A 174 -9.28 7.73 8.98
CA PHE A 174 -9.17 6.28 9.00
C PHE A 174 -9.48 5.68 7.62
N VAL A 175 -8.51 5.00 7.01
CA VAL A 175 -8.58 4.53 5.61
C VAL A 175 -8.88 3.03 5.50
N ASP A 176 -9.62 2.51 6.47
CA ASP A 176 -10.08 1.13 6.54
C ASP A 176 -11.08 0.81 5.42
N GLU A 177 -11.03 -0.42 4.89
CA GLU A 177 -12.07 -0.93 3.98
C GLU A 177 -13.46 -0.95 4.66
N ALA A 178 -13.47 -1.26 5.96
CA ALA A 178 -14.63 -1.07 6.81
C ALA A 178 -14.18 -0.81 8.24
N ALA A 179 -14.50 0.38 8.77
CA ALA A 179 -14.23 0.72 10.15
C ALA A 179 -14.87 -0.34 11.08
N PRO A 180 -14.10 -0.98 11.97
CA PRO A 180 -14.61 -2.07 12.79
C PRO A 180 -15.63 -1.55 13.81
N PRO A 181 -16.70 -2.31 14.11
CA PRO A 181 -17.71 -1.89 15.09
C PRO A 181 -17.17 -1.87 16.53
N ALA A 182 -16.14 -2.66 16.81
CA ALA A 182 -15.43 -2.72 18.09
C ALA A 182 -13.97 -3.09 17.85
N LEU A 183 -13.09 -2.57 18.72
CA LEU A 183 -11.67 -2.89 18.73
C LEU A 183 -11.32 -3.77 19.94
N PRO A 184 -10.41 -4.74 19.77
CA PRO A 184 -9.92 -5.61 20.84
C PRO A 184 -8.98 -4.90 21.84
#